data_AF-A0A0N4Z7H3-F1
#
_entry.id   AF-A0A0N4Z7H3-F1
#
_cell.length_a   1.000
_cell.length_b   1.000
_cell.length_c   1.000
_cell.angle_alpha   90.00
_cell.angle_beta   90.00
_cell.angle_gamma   90.00
#
_symmetry.space_group_name_H-M   'P 1'
#
loop_
_entity.id
_entity.type
_entity.pdbx_description
1 polymer ?
#
loop_
_entity_poly.entity_id
_entity_poly.type
_entity_poly.pdbx_seq_one_letter_code
_entity_poly.pdbx_strand_id
1 'polypeptide(L)'
;MLIDACHATENHIHSISEPSIDAESLKKITEISKPLSLFYDENILEPMRKLKLDQTEGAYFLIQLLFSKVNISGLTKNTKDMCEKIIDISNNELHNYYVYIKNINNYCLRVTEITKLIFMIHEYDNREREVILLSKFFSILDASLIEEI
;
A
#
# COMPACT_ATOMS: atom_id res chain seq x y z
N MET A 1 -7.45 0.04 -20.60
CA MET A 1 -8.81 -0.39 -20.94
C MET A 1 -9.54 -0.58 -19.62
N LEU A 2 -10.60 0.19 -19.44
CA LEU A 2 -11.44 0.23 -18.25
C LEU A 2 -11.87 -1.18 -17.85
N ILE A 3 -11.59 -1.57 -16.60
CA ILE A 3 -12.42 -2.57 -15.95
C ILE A 3 -13.45 -1.78 -15.16
N ASP A 4 -14.66 -1.96 -15.64
CA ASP A 4 -15.88 -1.22 -15.40
C ASP A 4 -16.48 -1.53 -14.02
N ALA A 5 -17.43 -0.68 -13.61
CA ALA A 5 -18.35 -0.86 -12.49
C ALA A 5 -17.76 -0.85 -11.07
N CYS A 6 -17.78 0.37 -10.54
CA CYS A 6 -17.89 0.71 -9.13
C CYS A 6 -18.98 -0.12 -8.42
N HIS A 7 -18.60 -1.23 -7.81
CA HIS A 7 -19.16 -1.70 -6.55
C HIS A 7 -17.97 -2.24 -5.73
N ALA A 8 -17.38 -1.37 -4.91
CA ALA A 8 -16.88 -1.87 -3.63
C ALA A 8 -18.12 -2.41 -2.93
N THR A 9 -18.42 -3.70 -3.11
CA THR A 9 -19.41 -4.37 -2.29
C THR A 9 -19.03 -4.07 -0.85
N GLU A 10 -19.98 -3.56 -0.06
CA GLU A 10 -19.94 -3.57 1.41
C GLU A 10 -19.92 -5.02 1.92
N ASN A 11 -18.94 -5.78 1.47
CA ASN A 11 -18.59 -7.05 2.02
C ASN A 11 -17.38 -6.73 2.89
N HIS A 12 -17.57 -6.86 4.19
CA HIS A 12 -16.47 -7.15 5.09
C HIS A 12 -15.83 -8.47 4.60
N ILE A 13 -14.93 -8.39 3.62
CA ILE A 13 -14.22 -9.54 3.07
C ILE A 13 -13.19 -9.94 4.12
N HIS A 14 -13.63 -10.70 5.13
CA HIS A 14 -12.75 -11.33 6.11
C HIS A 14 -12.80 -12.86 6.03
N SER A 15 -13.51 -13.43 5.06
CA SER A 15 -13.53 -14.88 4.84
C SER A 15 -12.61 -15.24 3.68
N ILE A 16 -11.43 -15.74 4.01
CA ILE A 16 -10.57 -16.47 3.06
C ILE A 16 -11.27 -17.80 2.79
N SER A 17 -11.75 -18.06 1.58
CA SER A 17 -12.32 -19.38 1.24
C SER A 17 -11.31 -20.18 0.45
N GLU A 18 -10.34 -20.78 1.13
CA GLU A 18 -9.46 -21.79 0.54
C GLU A 18 -9.95 -23.20 0.89
N PRO A 19 -10.32 -24.03 -0.10
CA PRO A 19 -10.86 -25.38 0.12
C PRO A 19 -9.87 -26.38 0.73
N SER A 20 -8.60 -25.99 0.91
CA SER A 20 -7.53 -26.79 1.52
C SER A 20 -7.30 -26.51 3.01
N ILE A 21 -7.92 -25.47 3.58
CA ILE A 21 -7.73 -25.09 4.99
C ILE A 21 -8.90 -25.64 5.81
N ASP A 22 -8.60 -26.32 6.92
CA ASP A 22 -9.64 -26.80 7.82
C ASP A 22 -10.37 -25.62 8.50
N ALA A 23 -11.65 -25.83 8.87
CA ALA A 23 -12.49 -24.76 9.39
C ALA A 23 -11.98 -24.14 10.70
N GLU A 24 -11.19 -24.87 11.49
CA GLU A 24 -10.61 -24.37 12.74
C GLU A 24 -9.43 -23.43 12.47
N SER A 25 -8.53 -23.82 11.56
CA SER A 25 -7.42 -23.00 11.09
C SER A 25 -7.92 -21.74 10.39
N LEU A 26 -8.96 -21.85 9.55
CA LEU A 26 -9.56 -20.70 8.89
C LEU A 26 -10.11 -19.68 9.90
N LYS A 27 -10.80 -20.15 10.94
CA LYS A 27 -11.32 -19.28 11.99
C LYS A 27 -10.18 -18.54 12.72
N LYS A 28 -9.08 -19.23 13.02
CA LYS A 28 -7.89 -18.62 13.65
C LYS A 28 -7.23 -17.57 12.74
N ILE A 29 -7.09 -17.85 11.44
CA ILE A 29 -6.55 -16.88 10.46
C ILE A 29 -7.44 -15.64 10.40
N THR A 30 -8.76 -15.82 10.32
CA THR A 30 -9.70 -14.69 10.31
C THR A 30 -9.62 -13.87 11.59
N GLU A 31 -9.51 -14.51 12.76
CA GLU A 31 -9.36 -13.79 14.04
C GLU A 31 -8.05 -12.99 14.12
N ILE A 32 -6.94 -13.56 13.65
CA ILE A 32 -5.62 -12.91 13.68
C ILE A 32 -5.50 -11.79 12.64
N SER A 33 -6.10 -11.96 11.46
CA SER A 33 -6.03 -10.98 10.35
C SER A 33 -7.07 -9.86 10.46
N LYS A 34 -8.15 -10.05 11.24
CA LYS A 34 -9.23 -9.05 11.38
C LYS A 34 -8.74 -7.66 11.82
N PRO A 35 -7.88 -7.49 12.83
CA PRO A 35 -7.37 -6.16 13.21
C PRO A 35 -6.58 -5.49 12.10
N LEU A 36 -5.82 -6.27 11.33
CA LEU A 36 -5.05 -5.79 10.18
C LEU A 36 -5.98 -5.33 9.05
N SER A 37 -7.04 -6.09 8.78
CA SER A 37 -8.03 -5.73 7.75
C SER A 37 -8.82 -4.47 8.13
N LEU A 38 -9.22 -4.31 9.40
CA LEU A 38 -9.87 -3.08 9.87
C LEU A 38 -8.95 -1.88 9.74
N PHE A 39 -7.65 -2.06 10.08
CA PHE A 39 -6.66 -1.00 9.90
C PHE A 39 -6.54 -0.59 8.42
N TYR A 40 -6.49 -1.56 7.50
CA TYR A 40 -6.45 -1.31 6.07
C TYR A 40 -7.66 -0.50 5.59
N ASP A 41 -8.86 -0.94 5.96
CA ASP A 41 -10.11 -0.29 5.54
C ASP A 41 -10.15 1.18 6.00
N GLU A 42 -9.87 1.41 7.28
CA GLU A 42 -9.98 2.73 7.91
C GLU A 42 -8.86 3.70 7.51
N ASN A 43 -7.63 3.20 7.35
CA ASN A 43 -6.43 4.04 7.23
C ASN A 43 -5.83 4.07 5.81
N ILE A 44 -6.23 3.15 4.93
CA ILE A 44 -5.74 3.10 3.55
C ILE A 44 -6.89 3.21 2.56
N LEU A 45 -7.85 2.29 2.59
CA LEU A 45 -8.90 2.21 1.58
C LEU A 45 -9.81 3.44 1.60
N GLU A 46 -10.33 3.81 2.77
CA GLU A 46 -11.19 4.97 2.92
C GLU A 46 -10.48 6.30 2.61
N PRO A 47 -9.28 6.58 3.14
CA PRO A 47 -8.52 7.76 2.77
C PRO A 47 -8.18 7.82 1.28
N MET A 48 -7.78 6.71 0.65
CA MET A 48 -7.50 6.66 -0.78
C MET A 48 -8.75 6.99 -1.61
N ARG A 49 -9.91 6.44 -1.23
CA ARG A 49 -11.21 6.73 -1.85
C ARG A 49 -11.61 8.20 -1.71
N LYS A 50 -11.37 8.81 -0.54
CA LYS A 50 -11.65 10.24 -0.30
C LYS A 50 -10.70 11.15 -1.06
N LEU A 51 -9.43 10.76 -1.18
CA LEU A 51 -8.40 11.53 -1.84
C LEU A 51 -8.67 11.63 -3.34
N LYS A 52 -9.24 10.60 -3.98
CA LYS A 52 -9.61 10.62 -5.41
C LYS A 52 -8.45 11.12 -6.29
N LEU A 53 -7.34 10.41 -6.21
CA LEU A 53 -6.16 10.73 -7.02
C LEU A 53 -6.53 10.67 -8.50
N ASP A 54 -6.15 11.69 -9.25
CA ASP A 54 -6.16 11.59 -10.72
C ASP A 54 -4.97 10.76 -11.22
N GLN A 55 -4.89 10.59 -12.54
CA GLN A 55 -3.85 9.77 -13.16
C GLN A 55 -2.43 10.29 -12.86
N THR A 56 -2.23 11.61 -12.82
CA THR A 56 -0.92 12.21 -12.56
C THR A 56 -0.53 12.04 -11.10
N GLU A 57 -1.44 12.34 -10.18
CA GLU A 57 -1.22 12.16 -8.75
C GLU A 57 -1.03 10.68 -8.38
N GLY A 58 -1.77 9.78 -9.04
CA GLY A 58 -1.63 8.33 -8.89
C GLY A 58 -0.28 7.81 -9.38
N ALA A 59 0.22 8.30 -10.52
CA ALA A 59 1.55 7.97 -11.00
C ALA A 59 2.64 8.44 -10.02
N TYR A 60 2.53 9.67 -9.52
CA TYR A 60 3.42 10.20 -8.50
C TYR A 60 3.41 9.32 -7.23
N PHE A 61 2.23 9.00 -6.73
CA PHE A 61 2.05 8.14 -5.55
C PHE A 61 2.73 6.78 -5.70
N LEU A 62 2.59 6.12 -6.86
CA LEU A 62 3.26 4.84 -7.14
C LEU A 62 4.78 4.99 -7.21
N ILE A 63 5.28 6.07 -7.83
CA ILE A 63 6.73 6.35 -7.87
C ILE A 63 7.28 6.49 -6.45
N GLN A 64 6.58 7.24 -5.59
CA GLN A 64 6.99 7.38 -4.18
C GLN A 64 6.99 6.03 -3.44
N LEU A 65 5.97 5.19 -3.63
CA LEU A 65 5.92 3.86 -2.99
C LEU A 65 7.08 2.95 -3.43
N LEU A 66 7.44 2.98 -4.72
CA LEU A 66 8.43 2.08 -5.29
C LEU A 66 9.86 2.53 -5.01
N PHE A 67 10.15 3.83 -5.13
CA PHE A 67 11.52 4.34 -5.16
C PHE A 67 11.97 4.97 -3.85
N SER A 68 11.06 5.32 -2.93
CA SER A 68 11.44 5.97 -1.66
C SER A 68 12.08 5.01 -0.64
N LYS A 69 12.01 3.69 -0.83
CA LYS A 69 12.72 2.70 -0.01
C LYS A 69 14.18 2.53 -0.47
N VAL A 70 15.02 3.54 -0.28
CA VAL A 70 16.44 3.54 -0.73
C VAL A 70 17.37 2.66 0.16
N ASN A 71 16.86 2.19 1.30
CA ASN A 71 17.62 1.39 2.29
C ASN A 71 17.47 -0.14 2.11
N ILE A 72 17.18 -0.60 0.90
CA ILE A 72 17.21 -2.04 0.60
C ILE A 72 18.67 -2.51 0.59
N SER A 73 18.98 -3.51 1.41
CA SER A 73 20.28 -4.17 1.44
C SER A 73 20.58 -4.84 0.10
N GLY A 74 21.82 -4.74 -0.37
CA GLY A 74 22.24 -5.35 -1.64
C GLY A 74 22.09 -4.44 -2.88
N LEU A 75 21.51 -3.25 -2.78
CA LEU A 75 21.51 -2.30 -3.89
C LEU A 75 22.86 -1.61 -4.07
N THR A 76 23.30 -1.52 -5.33
CA THR A 76 24.51 -0.76 -5.69
C THR A 76 24.30 0.74 -5.46
N LYS A 77 25.38 1.48 -5.23
CA LYS A 77 25.33 2.95 -5.13
C LYS A 77 24.65 3.57 -6.34
N ASN A 78 25.01 3.14 -7.56
CA ASN A 78 24.42 3.66 -8.79
C ASN A 78 22.89 3.47 -8.85
N THR A 79 22.38 2.34 -8.34
CA THR A 79 20.93 2.10 -8.28
C THR A 79 20.26 3.06 -7.30
N LYS A 80 20.87 3.29 -6.13
CA LYS A 80 20.35 4.26 -5.15
C LYS A 80 20.32 5.68 -5.72
N ASP A 81 21.42 6.11 -6.34
CA ASP A 81 21.51 7.41 -7.00
C ASP A 81 20.45 7.56 -8.12
N MET A 82 20.12 6.45 -8.82
CA MET A 82 19.04 6.45 -9.82
C MET A 82 17.66 6.59 -9.19
N CYS A 83 17.37 5.88 -8.10
CA CYS A 83 16.10 6.01 -7.37
C CYS A 83 15.89 7.46 -6.89
N GLU A 84 16.92 8.09 -6.32
CA GLU A 84 16.88 9.48 -5.88
C GLU A 84 16.58 10.44 -7.04
N LYS A 85 17.21 10.24 -8.20
CA LYS A 85 16.92 11.03 -9.41
C LYS A 85 15.49 10.85 -9.89
N ILE A 86 14.94 9.63 -9.86
CA ILE A 86 13.55 9.37 -10.25
C ILE A 86 12.59 10.12 -9.33
N ILE A 87 12.84 10.12 -8.01
CA ILE A 87 12.05 10.87 -7.04
C ILE A 87 12.11 12.36 -7.33
N ASP A 88 13.30 12.92 -7.54
CA ASP A 88 13.48 14.35 -7.82
C ASP A 88 12.73 14.78 -9.09
N ILE A 89 12.86 14.02 -10.18
CA ILE A 89 12.11 14.26 -11.41
C ILE A 89 10.60 14.20 -11.14
N SER A 90 10.13 13.20 -10.40
CA SER A 90 8.69 13.07 -10.10
C SER A 90 8.14 14.23 -9.27
N ASN A 91 8.93 14.78 -8.33
CA ASN A 91 8.56 15.94 -7.54
C ASN A 91 8.41 17.19 -8.40
N ASN A 92 9.34 17.39 -9.34
CA ASN A 92 9.29 18.51 -10.29
C ASN A 92 8.10 18.39 -11.25
N GLU A 93 7.83 17.19 -11.77
CA GLU A 93 6.65 16.95 -12.62
C GLU A 93 5.35 17.20 -11.87
N LEU A 94 5.24 16.76 -10.61
CA LEU A 94 4.06 17.02 -9.80
C LEU A 94 3.90 18.51 -9.48
N HIS A 95 4.98 19.21 -9.17
CA HIS A 95 4.97 20.66 -8.98
C HIS A 95 4.46 21.37 -10.24
N ASN A 96 5.02 21.04 -11.41
CA ASN A 96 4.62 21.62 -12.69
C ASN A 96 3.14 21.33 -12.99
N TYR A 97 2.68 20.12 -12.70
CA TYR A 97 1.27 19.74 -12.84
C TYR A 97 0.36 20.64 -11.99
N TYR A 98 0.69 20.86 -10.72
CA TYR A 98 -0.15 21.68 -9.85
C TYR A 98 -0.11 23.17 -10.21
N VAL A 99 1.05 23.72 -10.54
CA VAL A 99 1.22 25.15 -10.82
C VAL A 99 0.68 25.51 -12.19
N TYR A 100 1.06 24.77 -13.25
CA TYR A 100 0.77 25.18 -14.63
C TYR A 100 -0.51 24.56 -15.19
N ILE A 101 -0.88 23.34 -14.76
CA ILE A 101 -2.04 22.64 -15.31
C ILE A 101 -3.27 22.82 -14.42
N LYS A 102 -3.16 22.52 -13.13
CA LYS A 102 -4.28 22.65 -12.18
C LYS A 102 -4.49 24.07 -11.66
N ASN A 103 -3.44 24.90 -11.69
CA ASN A 103 -3.43 26.27 -11.18
C ASN A 103 -3.92 26.37 -9.71
N ILE A 104 -3.38 25.51 -8.84
CA ILE A 104 -3.76 25.43 -7.42
C ILE A 104 -2.68 26.08 -6.55
N ASN A 105 -3.06 27.09 -5.76
CA ASN A 105 -2.12 27.83 -4.90
C ASN A 105 -1.66 27.07 -3.65
N ASN A 106 -2.50 26.20 -3.07
CA ASN A 106 -2.16 25.43 -1.87
C ASN A 106 -2.09 23.92 -2.15
N TYR A 107 -1.32 23.54 -3.16
CA TYR A 107 -1.12 22.12 -3.48
C TYR A 107 -0.25 21.41 -2.42
N CYS A 108 0.45 22.14 -1.55
CA CYS A 108 1.22 21.57 -0.43
C CYS A 108 0.35 20.73 0.50
N LEU A 109 -0.89 21.17 0.77
CA LEU A 109 -1.85 20.39 1.55
C LEU A 109 -2.13 19.05 0.86
N ARG A 110 -2.38 19.09 -0.45
CA ARG A 110 -2.68 17.92 -1.27
C ARG A 110 -1.51 16.92 -1.28
N VAL A 111 -0.29 17.40 -1.48
CA VAL A 111 0.93 16.58 -1.40
C VAL A 111 1.07 15.95 -0.01
N THR A 112 0.81 16.72 1.04
CA THR A 112 0.86 16.21 2.43
C THR A 112 -0.15 15.09 2.66
N GLU A 113 -1.36 15.18 2.10
CA GLU A 113 -2.36 14.11 2.19
C GLU A 113 -1.91 12.84 1.45
N ILE A 114 -1.30 12.97 0.27
CA ILE A 114 -0.69 11.85 -0.47
C ILE A 114 0.42 11.21 0.37
N THR A 115 1.32 12.01 0.95
CA THR A 115 2.41 11.51 1.80
C THR A 115 1.90 10.79 3.05
N LYS A 116 0.83 11.28 3.68
CA LYS A 116 0.18 10.60 4.82
C LYS A 116 -0.34 9.23 4.43
N LEU A 117 -0.94 9.10 3.24
CA LEU A 117 -1.42 7.81 2.74
C LEU A 117 -0.25 6.84 2.50
N ILE A 118 0.83 7.31 1.88
CA ILE A 118 2.06 6.52 1.69
C ILE A 118 2.61 6.02 3.03
N PHE A 119 2.66 6.90 4.04
CA PHE A 119 3.09 6.54 5.38
C PHE A 119 2.20 5.45 6.00
N MET A 120 0.87 5.58 5.89
CA MET A 120 -0.05 4.56 6.42
C MET A 120 0.10 3.20 5.73
N ILE A 121 0.46 3.18 4.44
CA ILE A 121 0.76 1.94 3.72
C ILE A 121 2.02 1.27 4.28
N HIS A 122 3.06 2.03 4.60
CA HIS A 122 4.24 1.46 5.24
C HIS A 122 3.96 0.96 6.67
N GLU A 123 3.08 1.63 7.41
CA GLU A 123 2.61 1.13 8.71
C GLU A 123 1.80 -0.16 8.58
N TYR A 124 0.98 -0.29 7.54
CA TYR A 124 0.31 -1.56 7.21
C TYR A 124 1.33 -2.66 6.88
N ASP A 125 2.31 -2.39 6.00
CA ASP A 125 3.38 -3.36 5.67
C ASP A 125 4.09 -3.87 6.94
N ASN A 126 4.34 -2.97 7.90
CA ASN A 126 4.96 -3.33 9.19
C ASN A 126 4.07 -4.27 10.00
N ARG A 127 2.79 -3.93 10.16
CA ARG A 127 1.80 -4.72 10.93
C ARG A 127 1.53 -6.07 10.28
N GLU A 128 1.46 -6.11 8.95
CA GLU A 128 1.28 -7.34 8.20
C GLU A 128 2.42 -8.33 8.44
N ARG A 129 3.68 -7.86 8.46
CA ARG A 129 4.82 -8.69 8.82
C ARG A 129 4.70 -9.30 10.22
N GLU A 130 4.19 -8.55 11.19
CA GLU A 130 3.95 -9.05 12.56
C GLU A 130 2.88 -10.13 12.59
N VAL A 131 1.75 -9.91 11.89
CA VAL A 131 0.65 -10.89 11.77
C VAL A 131 1.14 -12.17 11.10
N ILE A 132 1.94 -12.07 10.03
CA ILE A 132 2.54 -13.23 9.35
C ILE A 132 3.48 -13.98 10.32
N LEU A 133 4.33 -13.26 11.05
CA LEU A 133 5.27 -13.88 12.01
C LEU A 133 4.53 -14.62 13.14
N LEU A 134 3.49 -14.02 13.71
CA LEU A 134 2.65 -14.66 14.72
C LEU A 134 1.96 -15.90 14.15
N SER A 135 1.43 -15.81 12.93
CA SER A 135 0.75 -16.93 12.29
C SER A 135 1.70 -18.11 12.04
N LYS A 136 2.96 -17.84 11.67
CA LYS A 136 4.03 -18.86 11.59
C LYS A 136 4.35 -19.45 12.96
N PHE A 137 4.49 -18.63 14.00
CA PHE A 137 4.78 -19.09 15.36
C PHE A 137 3.72 -20.05 15.91
N PHE A 138 2.44 -19.78 15.62
CA PHE A 138 1.33 -20.64 16.01
C PHE A 138 1.07 -21.81 15.04
N SER A 139 1.92 -22.00 14.02
CA SER A 139 1.79 -23.03 12.98
C SER A 139 0.43 -23.00 12.28
N ILE A 140 -0.15 -21.81 12.11
CA ILE A 140 -1.44 -21.60 11.46
C ILE A 140 -1.27 -21.51 9.93
N LEU A 141 -0.13 -21.00 9.48
CA LEU A 141 0.27 -20.93 8.07
C LEU A 141 1.51 -21.81 7.86
N ASP A 142 1.40 -22.79 6.96
CA ASP A 142 2.56 -23.55 6.50
C ASP A 142 3.51 -22.62 5.74
N ALA A 143 4.71 -22.44 6.28
CA ALA A 143 5.71 -21.49 5.80
C ALA A 143 6.19 -21.76 4.36
N SER A 144 5.87 -22.93 3.79
CA SER A 144 6.18 -23.29 2.40
C SER A 144 5.48 -22.40 1.36
N LEU A 145 4.41 -21.68 1.71
CA LEU A 145 3.74 -20.73 0.81
C LEU A 145 4.40 -19.35 0.74
N ILE A 146 5.31 -19.02 1.67
CA ILE A 146 5.91 -17.68 1.81
C ILE A 146 7.42 -17.69 1.49
N GLU A 147 8.07 -18.86 1.45
CA GLU A 147 9.51 -18.99 1.20
C GLU A 147 9.93 -18.85 -0.28
N GLU A 148 8.99 -18.67 -1.22
CA GLU A 148 9.27 -18.52 -2.66
C GLU A 148 9.28 -17.06 -3.18
N ILE A 149 9.29 -16.04 -2.32
CA ILE A 149 9.39 -14.62 -2.72
C ILE A 149 10.69 -13.98 -2.26
#